data_AF-A0A2H1CMP8-F1
#
_entry.id   AF-A0A2H1CMP8-F1
#
_cell.length_a   1.000
_cell.length_b   1.000
_cell.length_c   1.000
_cell.angle_alpha   90.00
_cell.angle_beta   90.00
_cell.angle_gamma   90.00
#
_symmetry.space_group_name_H-M   'P 1'
#
loop_
_entity.id
_entity.type
_entity.pdbx_description
1 polymer ?
#
loop_
_entity_poly.entity_id
_entity_poly.type
_entity_poly.pdbx_seq_one_letter_code
_entity_poly.pdbx_strand_id
1 'polypeptide(L)'
;MSKAVCSGIMDENEVLRRLRLLHRYANDPDMLKLVKTTERWRKAAREALMELVDIIGGGITEFELLSRYGIEPDSIGLETTAMNSRISR
;
A
#
# COMPACT_ATOMS: atom_id res chain seq x y z
N MET A 1 -34.34 -15.48 -21.53
CA MET A 1 -33.59 -14.70 -20.53
C MET A 1 -32.14 -15.20 -20.54
N SER A 2 -31.22 -14.48 -21.18
CA SER A 2 -29.81 -14.88 -21.26
C SER A 2 -29.08 -14.38 -20.03
N LYS A 3 -28.52 -15.29 -19.22
CA LYS A 3 -27.59 -14.96 -18.15
C LYS A 3 -26.25 -14.60 -18.79
N ALA A 4 -25.80 -13.37 -18.62
CA ALA A 4 -24.41 -13.00 -18.88
C ALA A 4 -23.53 -13.73 -17.87
N VAL A 5 -22.83 -14.76 -18.34
CA VAL A 5 -21.74 -15.39 -17.60
C VAL A 5 -20.52 -14.52 -17.88
N CYS A 6 -20.01 -13.81 -16.88
CA CYS A 6 -18.65 -13.26 -16.93
C CYS A 6 -17.68 -14.44 -17.03
N SER A 7 -17.32 -14.85 -18.26
CA SER A 7 -16.36 -15.93 -18.47
C SER A 7 -14.95 -15.42 -18.21
N GLY A 8 -14.50 -15.55 -16.97
CA GLY A 8 -13.13 -15.31 -16.52
C GLY A 8 -12.14 -16.36 -17.03
N ILE A 9 -11.89 -16.37 -18.34
CA ILE A 9 -10.70 -17.01 -18.92
C ILE A 9 -9.96 -15.92 -19.67
N MET A 10 -8.91 -15.38 -19.05
CA MET A 10 -8.05 -14.39 -19.68
C MET A 10 -7.26 -15.10 -20.79
N ASP A 11 -7.36 -14.62 -22.03
CA ASP A 11 -6.66 -15.18 -23.18
C ASP A 11 -5.14 -15.25 -22.91
N GLU A 12 -4.49 -16.31 -23.38
CA GLU A 12 -3.06 -16.54 -23.19
C GLU A 12 -2.23 -15.33 -23.65
N ASN A 13 -2.63 -14.71 -24.76
CA ASN A 13 -1.96 -13.52 -25.29
C ASN A 13 -2.08 -12.32 -24.36
N GLU A 14 -3.21 -12.16 -23.66
CA GLU A 14 -3.41 -11.07 -22.69
C GLU A 14 -2.58 -11.31 -21.42
N VAL A 15 -2.48 -12.56 -20.95
CA VAL A 15 -1.57 -12.94 -19.86
C VAL A 15 -0.12 -12.60 -20.23
N LEU A 16 0.34 -13.04 -21.41
CA LEU A 16 1.70 -12.79 -21.88
C LEU A 16 1.98 -11.30 -22.08
N ARG A 17 1.01 -10.54 -22.58
CA ARG A 17 1.11 -9.08 -22.71
C ARG A 17 1.31 -8.40 -21.35
N ARG A 18 0.53 -8.78 -20.33
CA ARG A 18 0.64 -8.22 -18.97
C ARG A 18 1.98 -8.58 -18.34
N LEU A 19 2.43 -9.83 -18.48
CA LEU A 19 3.74 -10.26 -17.96
C LEU A 19 4.89 -9.45 -18.57
N ARG A 20 4.87 -9.23 -19.89
CA ARG A 20 5.88 -8.39 -20.56
C ARG A 20 5.83 -6.93 -20.08
N LEU A 21 4.63 -6.41 -19.82
CA LEU A 21 4.47 -5.05 -19.31
C LEU A 21 5.02 -4.92 -17.89
N LEU A 22 4.67 -5.85 -16.99
CA LEU A 22 5.20 -5.92 -15.63
C LEU A 22 6.73 -6.04 -15.63
N HIS A 23 7.28 -6.91 -16.48
CA HIS A 23 8.72 -7.05 -16.61
C HIS A 23 9.39 -5.74 -17.07
N ARG A 24 8.80 -5.03 -18.03
CA ARG A 24 9.33 -3.72 -18.46
C ARG A 24 9.30 -2.71 -17.32
N TYR A 25 8.18 -2.56 -16.63
CA TYR A 25 8.09 -1.60 -15.52
C TYR A 25 8.98 -1.94 -14.34
N ALA A 26 9.18 -3.24 -14.05
CA ALA A 26 10.09 -3.67 -13.01
C ALA A 26 11.55 -3.30 -13.29
N ASN A 27 11.92 -3.14 -14.56
CA ASN A 27 13.28 -2.81 -15.00
C ASN A 27 13.41 -1.37 -15.53
N ASP A 28 12.34 -0.60 -15.54
CA ASP A 28 12.33 0.78 -16.02
C ASP A 28 13.00 1.70 -14.98
N PRO A 29 14.08 2.43 -15.33
CA PRO A 29 14.80 3.28 -14.39
C PRO A 29 13.93 4.37 -13.75
N ASP A 30 12.97 4.93 -14.47
CA ASP A 30 12.08 5.97 -13.97
C ASP A 30 11.06 5.39 -12.99
N MET A 31 10.54 4.19 -13.26
CA MET A 31 9.68 3.48 -12.30
C MET A 31 10.44 3.12 -11.03
N LEU A 32 11.67 2.62 -11.15
CA LEU A 32 12.54 2.33 -10.01
C LEU A 32 12.85 3.59 -9.19
N LYS A 33 13.08 4.73 -9.86
CA LYS A 33 13.29 6.02 -9.21
C LYS A 33 12.02 6.52 -8.51
N LEU A 34 10.86 6.34 -9.11
CA LEU A 34 9.58 6.69 -8.51
C LEU A 34 9.34 5.87 -7.24
N VAL A 35 9.51 4.55 -7.29
CA VAL A 35 9.40 3.66 -6.12
C VAL A 35 10.34 4.12 -5.00
N LYS A 36 11.61 4.40 -5.31
CA LYS A 36 12.58 4.90 -4.30
C LYS A 36 12.16 6.25 -3.72
N THR A 37 11.62 7.14 -4.54
CA THR A 37 11.15 8.45 -4.09
C THR A 37 9.94 8.30 -3.18
N THR A 38 8.95 7.50 -3.57
CA THR A 38 7.77 7.20 -2.76
C THR A 38 8.16 6.60 -1.41
N GLU A 39 9.09 5.64 -1.38
CA GLU A 39 9.58 5.06 -0.11
C GLU A 39 10.25 6.10 0.79
N ARG A 40 11.02 7.04 0.22
CA ARG A 40 11.63 8.13 0.99
C ARG A 40 10.56 9.02 1.62
N TRP A 41 9.50 9.35 0.87
CA TRP A 41 8.42 10.18 1.37
C TRP A 41 7.59 9.46 2.44
N ARG A 42 7.30 8.16 2.26
CA ARG A 42 6.66 7.32 3.29
C ARG A 42 7.46 7.30 4.57
N LYS A 43 8.78 7.12 4.49
CA LYS A 43 9.66 7.16 5.66
C LYS A 43 9.58 8.51 6.38
N ALA A 44 9.73 9.61 5.65
CA ALA A 44 9.64 10.95 6.22
C ALA A 44 8.27 11.23 6.86
N ALA A 45 7.18 10.76 6.24
CA ALA A 45 5.84 10.89 6.80
C ALA A 45 5.69 10.12 8.12
N ARG A 46 6.25 8.91 8.22
CA ARG A 46 6.26 8.14 9.48
C ARG A 46 7.09 8.82 10.56
N GLU A 47 8.26 9.35 10.23
CA GLU A 47 9.10 10.10 11.18
C GLU A 47 8.35 11.33 11.71
N ALA A 48 7.74 12.12 10.82
CA ALA A 48 6.93 13.28 11.20
C ALA A 48 5.70 12.90 12.04
N LEU A 49 5.08 11.75 11.76
CA LEU A 49 3.96 11.23 12.55
C LEU A 49 4.39 10.90 13.99
N MET A 50 5.52 10.22 14.17
CA MET A 50 6.07 9.91 15.50
C MET A 50 6.35 11.19 16.29
N GLU A 51 7.02 12.16 15.66
CA GLU A 51 7.29 13.46 16.29
C GLU A 51 5.99 14.16 16.69
N LEU A 52 4.96 14.11 15.84
CA LEU A 52 3.68 14.75 16.12
C LEU A 52 2.91 14.06 17.25
N VAL A 53 2.97 12.73 17.35
CA VAL A 53 2.41 11.97 18.48
C VAL A 53 3.11 12.36 19.78
N ASP A 54 4.44 12.47 19.77
CA ASP A 54 5.24 12.89 20.93
C ASP A 54 4.92 14.34 21.35
N ILE A 55 4.79 15.26 20.39
CA ILE A 55 4.45 16.67 20.65
C ILE A 55 3.06 16.83 21.27
N ILE A 56 2.07 16.10 20.74
CA ILE A 56 0.68 16.19 21.22
C ILE A 56 0.54 15.52 22.59
N GLY A 57 1.21 14.38 22.81
CA GLY A 57 1.10 13.59 24.02
C GLY A 57 -0.32 13.10 24.31
N GLY A 58 -0.62 12.81 25.58
CA GLY A 58 -2.00 12.52 26.02
C GLY A 58 -2.58 11.16 25.61
N GLY A 59 -1.74 10.21 25.21
CA GLY A 59 -2.18 8.85 24.84
C GLY A 59 -2.85 8.74 23.47
N ILE A 60 -2.77 9.80 22.65
CA ILE A 60 -3.21 9.74 21.25
C ILE A 60 -2.35 8.74 20.48
N THR A 61 -3.01 7.90 19.69
CA THR A 61 -2.33 6.91 18.84
C THR A 61 -2.05 7.49 17.45
N GLU A 62 -1.06 6.92 16.77
CA GLU A 62 -0.75 7.18 15.36
C GLU A 62 -2.00 7.07 14.48
N PHE A 63 -2.82 6.04 14.67
CA PHE A 63 -4.03 5.79 13.87
C PHE A 63 -5.12 6.84 14.09
N GLU A 64 -5.34 7.26 15.34
CA GLU A 64 -6.29 8.34 15.64
C GLU A 64 -5.85 9.65 14.99
N LEU A 65 -4.54 9.92 15.00
CA LEU A 65 -3.98 11.09 14.37
C LEU A 65 -4.17 11.06 12.85
N LEU A 66 -3.83 9.95 12.19
CA LEU A 66 -4.01 9.78 10.75
C LEU A 66 -5.48 9.89 10.35
N SER A 67 -6.38 9.28 11.12
CA SER A 67 -7.82 9.39 10.89
C SER A 67 -8.31 10.84 11.00
N ARG A 68 -7.76 11.64 11.91
CA ARG A 68 -8.11 13.06 12.07
C ARG A 68 -7.73 13.89 10.86
N TYR A 69 -6.63 13.55 10.17
CA TYR A 69 -6.16 14.24 8.98
C TYR A 69 -6.62 13.59 7.66
N GLY A 70 -7.41 12.53 7.72
CA GLY A 70 -7.91 11.82 6.53
C GLY A 70 -6.81 11.11 5.75
N ILE A 71 -5.76 10.65 6.43
CA ILE A 71 -4.63 9.93 5.84
C ILE A 71 -4.85 8.43 6.07
N GLU A 72 -4.82 7.65 4.99
CA GLU A 72 -4.90 6.19 5.08
C GLU A 72 -3.55 5.64 5.59
N PRO A 73 -3.52 4.76 6.61
CA PRO A 73 -2.25 4.27 7.18
C PRO A 73 -1.34 3.55 6.17
N ASP A 74 -1.93 2.81 5.24
CA ASP A 74 -1.22 2.10 4.17
C ASP A 74 -0.52 3.05 3.18
N SER A 75 -1.05 4.25 2.97
CA SER A 75 -0.44 5.27 2.11
C SER A 75 0.96 5.68 2.59
N ILE A 76 1.18 5.67 3.91
CA ILE A 76 2.48 5.91 4.56
C ILE A 76 3.19 4.63 5.00
N GLY A 77 2.69 3.46 4.60
CA GLY A 77 3.29 2.16 4.90
C GLY A 77 3.20 1.74 6.37
N LEU A 78 2.17 2.18 7.10
CA LEU A 78 1.78 1.57 8.36
C LEU A 78 0.85 0.40 8.07
N GLU A 79 1.31 -0.80 8.41
CA GLU A 79 0.44 -1.97 8.36
C GLU A 79 -0.63 -1.81 9.44
N THR A 80 -1.89 -1.69 9.01
CA THR A 80 -3.04 -1.96 9.86
C THR A 80 -3.00 -3.45 10.13
N THR A 81 -2.25 -3.89 11.13
CA THR A 81 -2.23 -5.31 11.50
C THR A 81 -3.66 -5.72 11.80
N ALA A 82 -4.30 -6.40 10.86
CA ALA A 82 -5.40 -7.27 11.17
C ALA A 82 -4.87 -8.17 12.29
N MET A 83 -5.51 -8.11 13.44
CA MET A 83 -5.34 -9.02 14.56
C MET A 83 -5.57 -10.47 14.09
N ASN A 84 -4.64 -11.03 13.34
CA ASN A 84 -4.49 -12.48 13.25
C ASN A 84 -3.62 -12.84 14.44
N SER A 85 -4.31 -12.91 15.57
CA SER A 85 -3.93 -13.68 16.73
C SER A 85 -3.09 -14.88 16.29
N ARG A 86 -1.92 -14.99 16.93
CA ARG A 86 -1.25 -16.27 17.17
C ARG A 86 -2.30 -17.34 17.49
N ILE A 87 -2.73 -18.10 16.50
CA ILE A 87 -3.29 -19.42 16.75
C ILE A 87 -2.08 -20.34 16.74
N SER A 88 -1.46 -20.43 17.92
CA SER A 88 -0.71 -21.60 18.30
C SER A 88 -1.64 -22.81 18.15
N ARG A 89 -1.32 -23.70 17.21
CA ARG A 89 -1.45 -25.15 17.36
C ARG A 89 -0.29 -25.81 16.66
#